data_AF-A0A2D0KWM1-F1
#
_entry.id   AF-A0A2D0KWM1-F1
#
_cell.length_a   1.000
_cell.length_b   1.000
_cell.length_c   1.000
_cell.angle_alpha   90.00
_cell.angle_beta   90.00
_cell.angle_gamma   90.00
#
_symmetry.space_group_name_H-M   'P 1'
#
loop_
_entity.id
_entity.type
_entity.pdbx_description
1 polymer ?
#
loop_
_entity_poly.entity_id
_entity_poly.type
_entity_poly.pdbx_seq_one_letter_code
_entity_poly.pdbx_strand_id
1 'polypeptide(L)'
;MLAEFETRILAQIDDMVEYASDDELFAGGYLRGHLTLAVAELEQEGANTIEQLHQRVEESVQKAIKAGELTPPDQVLILSTWKKLLDSARS
;
A
#
# COMPACT_ATOMS: atom_id res chain seq x y z
N MET A 1 -9.86 -2.33 13.52
CA MET A 1 -8.86 -3.43 13.46
C MET A 1 -8.03 -3.27 12.18
N LEU A 2 -6.81 -3.84 12.10
CA LEU A 2 -5.97 -3.71 10.89
C LEU A 2 -6.67 -4.27 9.65
N ALA A 3 -7.32 -5.43 9.76
CA ALA A 3 -8.12 -6.02 8.68
C ALA A 3 -9.23 -5.11 8.13
N GLU A 4 -9.90 -4.32 8.99
CA GLU A 4 -10.91 -3.35 8.53
C GLU A 4 -10.26 -2.20 7.76
N PHE A 5 -9.09 -1.76 8.20
CA PHE A 5 -8.35 -0.68 7.53
C PHE A 5 -7.76 -1.16 6.21
N GLU A 6 -7.24 -2.39 6.16
CA GLU A 6 -6.85 -3.08 4.93
C GLU A 6 -8.02 -3.10 3.95
N THR A 7 -9.19 -3.56 4.40
CA THR A 7 -10.39 -3.66 3.56
C THR A 7 -10.77 -2.31 2.94
N ARG A 8 -10.65 -1.21 3.69
CA ARG A 8 -10.91 0.14 3.16
C ARG A 8 -9.92 0.55 2.07
N ILE A 9 -8.63 0.28 2.26
CA ILE A 9 -7.62 0.59 1.23
C ILE A 9 -7.80 -0.31 0.01
N LEU A 10 -8.07 -1.61 0.20
CA LEU A 10 -8.31 -2.54 -0.90
C LEU A 10 -9.53 -2.13 -1.73
N ALA A 11 -10.60 -1.70 -1.08
CA ALA A 11 -11.77 -1.16 -1.78
C ALA A 11 -11.42 0.08 -2.63
N GLN A 12 -10.62 1.00 -2.12
CA GLN A 12 -10.14 2.14 -2.91
C GLN A 12 -9.32 1.71 -4.13
N ILE A 13 -8.45 0.69 -3.98
CA ILE A 13 -7.68 0.14 -5.10
C ILE A 13 -8.61 -0.53 -6.12
N ASP A 14 -9.63 -1.27 -5.66
CA ASP A 14 -10.61 -1.91 -6.53
C ASP A 14 -11.45 -0.88 -7.31
N ASP A 15 -11.85 0.21 -6.66
CA ASP A 15 -12.65 1.28 -7.28
C ASP A 15 -11.86 2.03 -8.38
N MET A 16 -10.52 2.03 -8.31
CA MET A 16 -9.67 2.62 -9.35
C MET A 16 -9.70 1.83 -10.67
N VAL A 17 -10.06 0.53 -10.65
CA VAL A 17 -9.90 -0.37 -11.81
C VAL A 17 -10.64 0.11 -13.06
N GLU A 18 -11.78 0.78 -12.90
CA GLU A 18 -12.61 1.21 -14.03
C GLU A 18 -12.12 2.49 -14.72
N TYR A 19 -11.39 3.36 -14.01
CA TYR A 19 -11.11 4.73 -14.48
C TYR A 19 -9.62 5.11 -14.48
N ALA A 20 -8.77 4.31 -13.83
CA ALA A 20 -7.36 4.60 -13.65
C ALA A 20 -6.55 4.38 -14.93
N SER A 21 -5.46 5.13 -15.06
CA SER A 21 -4.43 4.87 -16.06
C SER A 21 -3.67 3.56 -15.78
N ASP A 22 -2.97 3.03 -16.79
CA ASP A 22 -2.14 1.82 -16.66
C ASP A 22 -1.11 1.95 -15.51
N ASP A 23 -0.51 3.13 -15.37
CA ASP A 23 0.45 3.45 -14.31
C ASP A 23 -0.23 3.39 -12.92
N GLU A 24 -1.43 3.93 -12.79
CA GLU A 24 -2.21 3.90 -11.55
C GLU A 24 -2.69 2.49 -11.20
N LEU A 25 -3.08 1.68 -12.20
CA LEU A 25 -3.42 0.27 -12.01
C LEU A 25 -2.21 -0.54 -11.56
N PHE A 26 -1.04 -0.30 -12.17
CA PHE A 26 0.22 -0.88 -11.73
C PHE A 26 0.52 -0.51 -10.28
N ALA A 27 0.37 0.77 -9.92
CA ALA A 27 0.64 1.23 -8.56
C ALA A 27 -0.31 0.62 -7.52
N GLY A 28 -1.60 0.54 -7.83
CA GLY A 28 -2.60 -0.09 -6.99
C GLY A 28 -2.34 -1.59 -6.80
N GLY A 29 -2.05 -2.31 -7.88
CA GLY A 29 -1.71 -3.74 -7.83
C GLY A 29 -0.44 -4.02 -7.02
N TYR A 30 0.59 -3.19 -7.20
CA TYR A 30 1.84 -3.31 -6.46
C TYR A 30 1.64 -3.06 -4.96
N LEU A 31 0.93 -1.99 -4.60
CA LEU A 31 0.65 -1.64 -3.20
C LEU A 31 -0.27 -2.63 -2.50
N ARG A 32 -1.23 -3.25 -3.21
CA ARG A 32 -2.05 -4.33 -2.67
C ARG A 32 -1.18 -5.46 -2.09
N GLY A 33 -0.16 -5.90 -2.82
CA GLY A 33 0.74 -6.96 -2.35
C GLY A 33 1.48 -6.59 -1.06
N HIS A 34 2.06 -5.38 -1.02
CA HIS A 34 2.76 -4.87 0.17
C HIS A 34 1.82 -4.69 1.37
N LEU A 35 0.61 -4.18 1.14
CA LEU A 35 -0.39 -3.98 2.17
C LEU A 35 -0.81 -5.31 2.82
N THR A 36 -1.22 -6.29 2.01
CA THR A 36 -1.70 -7.57 2.53
C THR A 36 -0.62 -8.35 3.26
N LEU A 37 0.63 -8.30 2.77
CA LEU A 37 1.76 -8.88 3.49
C LEU A 37 1.99 -8.17 4.84
N ALA A 38 2.00 -6.83 4.85
CA ALA A 38 2.21 -6.04 6.05
C ALA A 38 1.16 -6.30 7.13
N VAL A 39 -0.12 -6.41 6.74
CA VAL A 39 -1.22 -6.73 7.68
C VAL A 39 -1.01 -8.12 8.27
N ALA A 40 -0.74 -9.13 7.44
CA ALA A 40 -0.53 -10.50 7.90
C ALA A 40 0.64 -10.62 8.90
N GLU A 41 1.76 -9.94 8.64
CA GLU A 41 2.91 -9.93 9.55
C GLU A 41 2.59 -9.22 10.87
N LEU A 42 1.94 -8.05 10.82
CA LEU A 42 1.60 -7.28 12.01
C LEU A 42 0.59 -8.00 12.91
N GLU A 43 -0.38 -8.70 12.32
CA GLU A 43 -1.32 -9.52 13.08
C GLU A 43 -0.61 -10.66 13.82
N GLN A 44 0.40 -11.30 13.21
CA GLN A 44 1.23 -12.31 13.88
C GLN A 44 2.07 -11.73 15.01
N GLU A 45 2.50 -10.48 14.90
CA GLU A 45 3.26 -9.75 15.91
C GLU A 45 2.37 -9.16 17.03
N GLY A 46 1.03 -9.26 16.92
CA GLY A 46 0.09 -8.64 17.85
C GLY A 46 0.02 -7.11 17.75
N ALA A 47 0.56 -6.53 16.68
CA ALA A 47 0.48 -5.12 16.35
C ALA A 47 -0.90 -4.78 15.77
N ASN A 48 -1.42 -3.60 16.08
CA ASN A 48 -2.80 -3.25 15.71
C ASN A 48 -3.04 -1.78 15.37
N THR A 49 -1.99 -0.96 15.28
CA THR A 49 -2.14 0.47 15.01
C THR A 49 -1.92 0.80 13.52
N ILE A 50 -2.60 1.85 13.06
CA ILE A 50 -2.48 2.36 11.69
C ILE A 50 -1.06 2.88 11.44
N GLU A 51 -0.39 3.42 12.46
CA GLU A 51 0.99 3.87 12.39
C GLU A 51 1.95 2.72 12.15
N GLN A 52 1.76 1.57 12.81
CA GLN A 52 2.56 0.37 12.59
C GLN A 52 2.37 -0.18 11.17
N LEU A 53 1.12 -0.20 10.68
CA LEU A 53 0.82 -0.59 9.31
C LEU A 53 1.47 0.34 8.30
N HIS A 54 1.36 1.65 8.51
CA HIS A 54 1.98 2.65 7.67
C HIS A 54 3.49 2.42 7.56
N GLN A 55 4.16 2.28 8.70
CA GLN A 55 5.59 2.04 8.75
C GLN A 55 5.97 0.71 8.05
N ARG A 56 5.20 -0.36 8.25
CA ARG A 56 5.51 -1.67 7.67
C ARG A 56 5.42 -1.66 6.14
N VAL A 57 4.37 -1.06 5.58
CA VAL A 57 4.21 -0.92 4.12
C VAL A 57 5.30 -0.04 3.54
N GLU A 58 5.62 1.09 4.18
CA GLU A 58 6.68 1.98 3.69
C GLU A 58 8.05 1.27 3.72
N GLU A 59 8.36 0.52 4.79
CA GLU A 59 9.57 -0.30 4.87
C GLU A 59 9.64 -1.39 3.81
N SER A 60 8.53 -2.08 3.52
CA SER A 60 8.50 -3.15 2.51
C SER A 60 8.70 -2.59 1.11
N VAL A 61 8.06 -1.46 0.78
CA VAL A 61 8.25 -0.74 -0.48
C VAL A 61 9.70 -0.27 -0.60
N GLN A 62 10.27 0.35 0.44
CA GLN A 62 11.66 0.82 0.41
C GLN A 62 12.68 -0.32 0.25
N LYS A 63 12.41 -1.51 0.81
CA LYS A 63 13.24 -2.70 0.57
C LYS A 63 13.20 -3.12 -0.89
N ALA A 64 12.02 -3.17 -1.51
CA ALA A 64 11.87 -3.51 -2.92
C ALA A 64 12.52 -2.48 -3.86
N ILE A 65 12.43 -1.19 -3.52
CA ILE A 65 13.15 -0.10 -4.21
C ILE A 65 14.67 -0.35 -4.18
N LYS A 66 15.22 -0.65 -3.00
CA LYS A 66 16.65 -0.95 -2.84
C LYS A 66 17.08 -2.22 -3.57
N ALA A 67 16.17 -3.18 -3.76
CA ALA A 67 16.39 -4.38 -4.54
C ALA A 67 16.35 -4.13 -6.07
N GLY A 68 15.96 -2.93 -6.50
CA GLY A 68 15.91 -2.55 -7.91
C GLY A 68 14.62 -2.98 -8.63
N GLU A 69 13.54 -3.26 -7.88
CA GLU A 69 12.26 -3.71 -8.47
C GLU A 69 11.52 -2.60 -9.24
N LEU A 70 11.81 -1.33 -8.95
CA LEU A 70 11.08 -0.17 -9.48
C LEU A 70 12.00 0.82 -10.19
N THR A 71 11.55 1.33 -11.34
CA THR A 71 12.23 2.44 -12.03
C THR A 71 12.06 3.75 -11.23
N PRO A 72 12.92 4.77 -11.41
CA PRO A 72 12.79 6.02 -10.66
C PRO A 72 11.41 6.71 -10.79
N PRO A 73 10.76 6.75 -11.97
CA PRO A 73 9.37 7.22 -12.08
C PRO A 73 8.39 6.38 -11.24
N ASP A 74 8.49 5.05 -11.30
CA ASP A 74 7.61 4.15 -10.55
C ASP A 74 7.76 4.35 -9.04
N GLN A 75 8.99 4.57 -8.56
CA GLN A 75 9.22 4.86 -7.13
C GLN A 75 8.42 6.08 -6.65
N VAL A 76 8.44 7.17 -7.43
CA VAL A 76 7.68 8.38 -7.12
C VAL A 76 6.17 8.10 -7.16
N LEU A 77 5.72 7.36 -8.18
CA LEU A 77 4.33 6.99 -8.35
C LEU A 77 3.84 6.15 -7.16
N ILE A 78 4.50 5.04 -6.84
CA ILE A 78 4.14 4.13 -5.74
C ILE A 78 4.04 4.88 -4.41
N LEU A 79 5.04 5.69 -4.06
CA LEU A 79 5.04 6.42 -2.80
C LEU A 79 3.93 7.48 -2.74
N SER A 80 3.65 8.15 -3.86
CA SER A 80 2.57 9.12 -3.94
C SER A 80 1.19 8.47 -3.84
N THR A 81 0.99 7.33 -4.50
CA THR A 81 -0.26 6.56 -4.46
C THR A 81 -0.50 6.00 -3.06
N TRP A 82 0.54 5.47 -2.40
CA TRP A 82 0.44 5.01 -1.02
C TRP A 82 -0.03 6.10 -0.07
N LYS A 83 0.56 7.29 -0.16
CA LYS A 83 0.16 8.43 0.65
C LYS A 83 -1.31 8.80 0.43
N LYS A 84 -1.77 8.84 -0.82
CA LYS A 84 -3.18 9.14 -1.16
C LYS A 84 -4.14 8.11 -0.55
N LEU A 85 -3.85 6.82 -0.70
CA LEU A 85 -4.66 5.74 -0.16
C LEU A 85 -4.77 5.82 1.37
N LEU A 86 -3.63 6.06 2.03
CA LEU A 86 -3.57 6.19 3.49
C LEU A 86 -4.37 7.40 3.99
N ASP A 87 -4.21 8.56 3.35
CA ASP A 87 -4.92 9.79 3.71
C ASP A 87 -6.44 9.61 3.52
N SER A 88 -6.87 8.97 2.42
CA SER A 88 -8.28 8.68 2.14
C SER A 88 -8.88 7.60 3.05
N ALA A 89 -8.09 6.66 3.58
CA ALA A 89 -8.58 5.64 4.49
C ALA A 89 -8.72 6.14 5.95
N ARG A 90 -8.03 7.24 6.29
CA ARG A 90 -8.06 7.91 7.60
C ARG A 90 -9.21 8.90 7.76
N SER A 91 -9.69 9.47 6.65
CA SER A 91 -10.87 10.36 6.61
C SER A 91 -12.16 9.58 6.81
#